data_AF-A0AAD4NHU9-F1
#
_entry.id   AF-A0AAD4NHU9-F1
#
_cell.length_a   1.000
_cell.length_b   1.000
_cell.length_c   1.000
_cell.angle_alpha   90.00
_cell.angle_beta   90.00
_cell.angle_gamma   90.00
#
_symmetry.space_group_name_H-M   'P 1'
#
loop_
_entity.id
_entity.type
_entity.pdbx_description
1 polymer ?
#
loop_
_entity_poly.entity_id
_entity_poly.type
_entity_poly.pdbx_seq_one_letter_code
_entity_poly.pdbx_strand_id
1 'polypeptide(L)'
;MPTLLSQQPIKKQIVLRTVKLGIHPTERQRQIRFVVGHNQTFDSNKCARINDALNIKQPVEGYIMADTTTAPPPVSPDSANATKISFEEQVTAYSALYLMALLCIIWGSIRSLNFVKGLVARKELIETSITTKEAKKFPITASIVLFSLYLVFRTNDGGTAFLLNKAEPYLPEPWMEKAHHIVDTYVKPLVNATNSTVTTPTLREKIGNYHPMLQQGVSYVPEINKTNLVFLLMLLLCWEGCTALAIILKPVFSFILSHLPVGNRWPRRNIPYLFSLKRGKQEMKEGELEKASKERSEYLIYSEFDTHLTIAFLVCSAVGISHLYRRHWITNDLLGVAFSIYGIEMLHLASFKAGTILLAGLFIYDVFWVFATDVMTTVAKGIDAPILLMFPQDLFQNGWLNANKHGMLGLGDIVIPGIFVALLHRFDNYVGTKREKNSKSRYYCAITVIAYALGLFITMGVMHYFKAAQPALLYLVPTCLFIPLLTAAVTIVFL
;
A
#
# COMPACT_ATOMS: atom_id res chain seq x y z
N MET A 1 -59.40 -31.10 2.27
CA MET A 1 -58.58 -29.88 2.24
C MET A 1 -57.21 -30.21 2.83
N PRO A 2 -56.13 -30.19 2.04
CA PRO A 2 -54.80 -30.45 2.56
C PRO A 2 -54.25 -29.21 3.26
N THR A 3 -53.59 -29.47 4.38
CA THR A 3 -53.01 -28.52 5.33
C THR A 3 -51.95 -27.64 4.68
N LEU A 4 -52.10 -26.32 4.86
CA LEU A 4 -51.20 -25.28 4.38
C LEU A 4 -49.73 -25.55 4.76
N LEU A 5 -48.90 -25.81 3.75
CA LEU A 5 -47.46 -25.62 3.82
C LEU A 5 -47.19 -24.16 4.19
N SER A 6 -46.74 -23.93 5.41
CA SER A 6 -46.15 -22.66 5.85
C SER A 6 -45.00 -22.30 4.91
N GLN A 7 -45.26 -21.38 3.97
CA GLN A 7 -44.22 -20.71 3.21
C GLN A 7 -43.50 -19.75 4.16
N GLN A 8 -42.31 -20.14 4.63
CA GLN A 8 -41.42 -19.19 5.28
C GLN A 8 -40.93 -18.15 4.27
N PRO A 9 -40.77 -16.86 4.67
CA PRO A 9 -40.40 -15.80 3.76
C PRO A 9 -39.00 -16.04 3.20
N ILE A 10 -38.92 -16.15 1.87
CA ILE A 10 -37.67 -16.32 1.14
C ILE A 10 -36.93 -14.97 1.19
N LYS A 11 -35.73 -14.95 1.78
CA LYS A 11 -34.90 -13.74 1.94
C LYS A 11 -33.51 -14.01 1.38
N LYS A 12 -32.80 -12.95 0.95
CA LYS A 12 -31.37 -13.05 0.61
C LYS A 12 -30.58 -13.41 1.86
N GLN A 13 -29.95 -14.58 1.86
CA GLN A 13 -29.16 -15.07 2.99
C GLN A 13 -27.67 -14.72 2.85
N ILE A 14 -27.05 -14.43 3.99
CA ILE A 14 -25.61 -14.25 4.15
C ILE A 14 -25.16 -15.27 5.19
N VAL A 15 -24.19 -16.13 4.83
CA VAL A 15 -23.65 -17.14 5.74
C VAL A 15 -22.16 -16.87 5.94
N LEU A 16 -21.77 -16.70 7.20
CA LEU A 16 -20.39 -16.58 7.64
C LEU A 16 -19.86 -17.96 8.02
N ARG A 17 -18.73 -18.38 7.43
CA ARG A 17 -18.13 -19.68 7.73
C ARG A 17 -16.64 -19.55 7.99
N THR A 18 -16.20 -20.17 9.09
CA THR A 18 -14.79 -20.44 9.36
C THR A 18 -14.58 -21.95 9.30
N VAL A 19 -13.73 -22.43 8.39
CA VAL A 19 -13.44 -23.87 8.23
C VAL A 19 -11.97 -24.13 8.48
N LYS A 20 -11.68 -25.11 9.34
CA LYS A 20 -10.34 -25.70 9.48
C LYS A 20 -10.20 -26.79 8.42
N LEU A 21 -9.31 -26.59 7.44
CA LEU A 21 -9.06 -27.58 6.38
C LEU A 21 -8.06 -28.62 6.92
N GLY A 22 -8.57 -29.68 7.55
CA GLY A 22 -7.80 -30.81 8.05
C GLY A 22 -7.80 -32.01 7.10
N ILE A 23 -6.68 -32.74 7.04
CA ILE A 23 -6.46 -33.94 6.18
C ILE A 23 -7.21 -35.20 6.70
N HIS A 24 -8.02 -35.11 7.76
CA HIS A 24 -8.87 -36.23 8.23
C HIS A 24 -10.32 -35.77 8.49
N PRO A 25 -11.34 -36.58 8.16
CA PRO A 25 -12.75 -36.17 8.07
C PRO A 25 -13.49 -36.02 9.42
N THR A 26 -12.80 -35.90 10.55
CA THR A 26 -13.41 -36.06 11.89
C THR A 26 -13.00 -35.01 12.94
N GLU A 27 -12.83 -33.73 12.55
CA GLU A 27 -12.74 -32.63 13.53
C GLU A 27 -13.87 -31.60 13.36
N ARG A 28 -14.59 -31.36 14.46
CA ARG A 28 -15.86 -30.60 14.55
C ARG A 28 -15.77 -29.22 13.91
N GLN A 29 -16.73 -28.93 13.02
CA GLN A 29 -17.04 -27.59 12.54
C GLN A 29 -17.62 -26.76 13.70
N ARG A 30 -16.99 -25.64 14.05
CA ARG A 30 -17.66 -24.61 14.87
C ARG A 30 -18.26 -23.57 13.92
N GLN A 31 -19.59 -23.54 13.85
CA GLN A 31 -20.35 -22.55 13.09
C GLN A 31 -20.80 -21.45 14.04
N ILE A 32 -20.65 -20.19 13.64
CA ILE A 32 -21.32 -19.06 14.27
C ILE A 32 -22.34 -18.56 13.26
N ARG A 33 -23.63 -18.76 13.55
CA ARG A 33 -24.74 -18.45 12.67
C ARG A 33 -25.29 -17.07 13.02
N PHE A 34 -25.19 -16.10 12.10
CA PHE A 34 -25.88 -14.83 12.20
C PHE A 34 -27.01 -14.79 11.18
N VAL A 35 -28.25 -14.77 11.67
CA VAL A 35 -29.44 -14.54 10.85
C VAL A 35 -29.76 -13.05 10.93
N VAL A 36 -29.50 -12.30 9.85
CA VAL A 36 -29.95 -10.90 9.77
C VAL A 36 -31.44 -10.90 9.41
N GLY A 37 -32.28 -11.01 10.44
CA GLY A 37 -33.70 -10.71 10.34
C GLY A 37 -33.93 -9.22 10.58
N HIS A 38 -34.37 -8.49 9.56
CA HIS A 38 -35.06 -7.21 9.80
C HIS A 38 -36.31 -7.48 10.65
N ASN A 39 -36.43 -6.75 11.77
CA ASN A 39 -37.44 -6.79 12.83
C ASN A 39 -37.13 -7.70 14.04
N GLN A 40 -36.39 -7.17 15.02
CA GLN A 40 -36.61 -7.48 16.44
C GLN A 40 -36.36 -6.23 17.30
N THR A 41 -37.37 -5.84 18.06
CA THR A 41 -37.31 -4.89 19.18
C THR A 41 -36.46 -5.46 20.31
N PHE A 42 -35.50 -4.68 20.80
CA PHE A 42 -34.59 -5.06 21.88
C PHE A 42 -35.26 -4.89 23.25
N ASP A 43 -35.32 -5.98 24.02
CA ASP A 43 -35.78 -6.00 25.40
C ASP A 43 -34.60 -5.65 26.34
N SER A 44 -34.82 -4.72 27.27
CA SER A 44 -33.79 -3.89 27.93
C SER A 44 -33.28 -4.43 29.27
N ASN A 45 -33.65 -5.64 29.69
CA ASN A 45 -33.47 -6.08 31.08
C ASN A 45 -32.38 -7.14 31.35
N LYS A 46 -31.33 -7.24 30.52
CA LYS A 46 -30.25 -8.23 30.73
C LYS A 46 -28.81 -7.70 30.75
N CYS A 47 -28.62 -6.38 30.87
CA CYS A 47 -27.28 -5.75 30.92
C CYS A 47 -26.83 -5.24 32.31
N ALA A 48 -27.54 -5.56 33.39
CA ALA A 48 -27.27 -5.01 34.73
C ALA A 48 -26.40 -5.90 35.66
N ARG A 49 -25.62 -6.86 35.14
CA ARG A 49 -24.85 -7.79 36.01
C ARG A 49 -23.36 -7.98 35.67
N ILE A 50 -22.77 -7.13 34.83
CA ILE A 50 -21.34 -7.23 34.44
C ILE A 50 -20.62 -5.88 34.59
N ASN A 51 -21.03 -5.03 35.55
CA ASN A 51 -20.32 -3.78 35.87
C ASN A 51 -19.71 -3.76 37.29
N ASP A 52 -19.82 -4.84 38.07
CA ASP A 52 -19.36 -4.87 39.48
C ASP A 52 -18.02 -5.59 39.71
N ALA A 53 -17.21 -5.83 38.67
CA ALA A 53 -15.93 -6.50 38.85
C ALA A 53 -14.85 -5.96 37.91
N LEU A 54 -14.33 -4.76 38.21
CA LEU A 54 -12.91 -4.39 38.01
C LEU A 54 -12.68 -2.96 38.53
N ASN A 55 -12.45 -2.89 39.84
CA ASN A 55 -12.02 -1.71 40.57
C ASN A 55 -10.49 -1.76 40.68
N ILE A 56 -9.73 -1.05 39.83
CA ILE A 56 -8.28 -0.83 40.03
C ILE A 56 -7.88 0.62 39.68
N LYS A 57 -7.54 1.32 40.76
CA LYS A 57 -6.76 2.57 40.96
C LYS A 57 -5.93 3.12 39.78
N GLN A 58 -6.14 4.41 39.48
CA GLN A 58 -5.08 5.41 39.17
C GLN A 58 -4.42 5.89 40.49
N PRO A 59 -3.35 6.75 40.53
CA PRO A 59 -2.55 7.40 39.46
C PRO A 59 -1.02 7.27 39.69
N VAL A 60 -0.15 7.77 38.78
CA VAL A 60 0.98 8.68 39.06
C VAL A 60 1.39 9.40 37.76
N GLU A 61 1.49 10.73 37.85
CA GLU A 61 1.94 11.69 36.83
C GLU A 61 3.43 11.56 36.47
N GLY A 62 3.79 11.97 35.25
CA GLY A 62 5.20 12.15 34.87
C GLY A 62 5.46 12.11 33.36
N TYR A 63 4.72 12.88 32.56
CA TYR A 63 5.10 13.13 31.16
C TYR A 63 5.59 14.57 31.06
N ILE A 64 6.92 14.74 30.99
CA ILE A 64 7.54 16.02 30.70
C ILE A 64 7.21 16.34 29.24
N MET A 65 6.38 17.36 29.05
CA MET A 65 6.14 18.04 27.79
C MET A 65 7.46 18.63 27.30
N ALA A 66 8.02 18.08 26.22
CA ALA A 66 9.00 18.79 25.43
C ALA A 66 8.23 19.70 24.46
N ASP A 67 8.03 20.95 24.88
CA ASP A 67 7.53 22.03 24.03
C ASP A 67 8.38 22.12 22.76
N THR A 68 7.79 21.85 21.60
CA THR A 68 8.39 22.21 20.31
C THR A 68 7.77 23.51 19.84
N THR A 69 8.16 24.60 20.50
CA THR A 69 7.97 25.96 19.99
C THR A 69 9.27 26.71 20.17
N THR A 70 10.15 26.70 19.17
CA THR A 70 11.14 27.75 18.99
C THR A 70 11.54 27.84 17.52
N ALA A 71 11.38 29.03 16.97
CA ALA A 71 12.07 29.55 15.81
C ALA A 71 13.57 29.19 15.82
N PRO A 72 14.24 29.15 14.65
CA PRO A 72 15.67 28.88 14.60
C PRO A 72 16.44 29.90 15.47
N PRO A 73 17.39 29.45 16.30
CA PRO A 73 18.21 30.34 17.09
C PRO A 73 19.05 31.27 16.19
N PRO A 74 19.40 32.48 16.65
CA PRO A 74 20.16 33.44 15.86
C PRO A 74 21.55 32.87 15.53
N VAL A 75 21.92 32.99 14.26
CA VAL A 75 23.17 32.53 13.67
C VAL A 75 24.34 33.33 14.28
N SER A 76 25.17 32.66 15.09
CA SER A 76 26.54 33.10 15.36
C SER A 76 27.42 32.80 14.12
N PRO A 77 28.44 33.62 13.80
CA PRO A 77 29.05 33.62 12.45
C PRO A 77 30.01 32.45 12.13
N ASP A 78 30.06 31.40 12.95
CA ASP A 78 31.12 30.39 12.86
C ASP A 78 30.68 29.04 12.24
N SER A 79 29.45 28.91 11.73
CA SER A 79 28.99 27.71 11.02
C SER A 79 29.14 27.82 9.49
N ALA A 80 30.24 28.40 9.01
CA ALA A 80 30.57 28.51 7.58
C ALA A 80 31.29 27.28 6.99
N ASN A 81 31.26 26.12 7.68
CA ASN A 81 31.71 24.85 7.13
C ASN A 81 30.51 23.92 6.94
N ALA A 82 29.73 24.18 5.89
CA ALA A 82 28.91 23.12 5.30
C ALA A 82 29.87 21.99 4.88
N THR A 83 29.89 20.90 5.64
CA THR A 83 30.68 19.71 5.32
C THR A 83 30.30 19.27 3.90
N LYS A 84 31.24 19.48 2.96
CA LYS A 84 31.11 18.95 1.61
C LYS A 84 31.07 17.43 1.74
N ILE A 85 29.92 16.85 1.42
CA ILE A 85 29.76 15.39 1.32
C ILE A 85 30.81 14.92 0.33
N SER A 86 31.66 13.96 0.74
CA SER A 86 32.68 13.47 -0.17
C SER A 86 32.00 12.66 -1.28
N PHE A 87 32.49 12.82 -2.51
CA PHE A 87 31.94 12.14 -3.70
C PHE A 87 31.86 10.63 -3.49
N GLU A 88 32.87 10.05 -2.83
CA GLU A 88 32.93 8.63 -2.48
C GLU A 88 31.74 8.17 -1.63
N GLU A 89 31.31 8.98 -0.65
CA GLU A 89 30.19 8.62 0.22
C GLU A 89 28.86 8.72 -0.53
N GLN A 90 28.73 9.73 -1.41
CA GLN A 90 27.56 9.88 -2.27
C GLN A 90 27.43 8.69 -3.23
N VAL A 91 28.52 8.29 -3.89
CA VAL A 91 28.56 7.12 -4.78
C VAL A 91 28.22 5.85 -4.00
N THR A 92 28.80 5.66 -2.81
CA THR A 92 28.53 4.50 -1.96
C THR A 92 27.05 4.43 -1.61
N ALA A 93 26.44 5.54 -1.17
CA ALA A 93 25.03 5.58 -0.80
C ALA A 93 24.10 5.25 -1.98
N TYR A 94 24.30 5.87 -3.14
CA TYR A 94 23.49 5.57 -4.32
C TYR A 94 23.73 4.16 -4.86
N SER A 95 24.97 3.66 -4.81
CA SER A 95 25.27 2.28 -5.21
C SER A 95 24.53 1.25 -4.34
N ALA A 96 24.44 1.48 -3.02
CA ALA A 96 23.69 0.63 -2.11
C ALA A 96 22.18 0.65 -2.44
N LEU A 97 21.61 1.85 -2.64
CA LEU A 97 20.21 2.01 -3.04
C LEU A 97 19.89 1.32 -4.37
N TYR A 98 20.77 1.45 -5.36
CA TYR A 98 20.59 0.85 -6.69
C TYR A 98 20.74 -0.67 -6.64
N LEU A 99 21.66 -1.20 -5.84
CA LEU A 99 21.77 -2.63 -5.60
C LEU A 99 20.50 -3.18 -4.95
N MET A 100 19.97 -2.50 -3.92
CA MET A 100 18.69 -2.90 -3.30
C MET A 100 17.53 -2.87 -4.30
N ALA A 101 17.44 -1.82 -5.12
CA ALA A 101 16.41 -1.71 -6.16
C ALA A 101 16.50 -2.85 -7.19
N LEU A 102 17.71 -3.17 -7.67
CA LEU A 102 17.93 -4.29 -8.59
C LEU A 102 17.54 -5.63 -7.98
N LEU A 103 17.91 -5.87 -6.71
CA LEU A 103 17.52 -7.08 -5.98
C LEU A 103 16.00 -7.18 -5.84
N CYS A 104 15.30 -6.07 -5.55
CA CYS A 104 13.84 -6.03 -5.49
C CYS A 104 13.20 -6.42 -6.83
N ILE A 105 13.72 -5.88 -7.94
CA ILE A 105 13.20 -6.19 -9.28
C ILE A 105 13.45 -7.64 -9.66
N ILE A 106 14.68 -8.14 -9.47
CA ILE A 106 15.03 -9.52 -9.80
C ILE A 106 14.19 -10.49 -8.97
N TRP A 107 14.19 -10.34 -7.64
CA TRP A 107 13.43 -11.22 -6.75
C TRP A 107 11.92 -11.11 -7.00
N GLY A 108 11.40 -9.89 -7.12
CA GLY A 108 10.00 -9.62 -7.43
C GLY A 108 9.57 -10.25 -8.75
N SER A 109 10.39 -10.15 -9.80
CA SER A 109 10.08 -10.74 -11.12
C SER A 109 10.03 -12.28 -11.09
N ILE A 110 10.91 -12.93 -10.32
CA ILE A 110 10.91 -14.40 -10.13
C ILE A 110 9.66 -14.83 -9.36
N ARG A 111 9.35 -14.10 -8.28
CA ARG A 111 8.19 -14.40 -7.44
C ARG A 111 6.87 -14.19 -8.20
N SER A 112 6.76 -13.10 -8.95
CA SER A 112 5.64 -12.81 -9.86
C SER A 112 5.44 -13.92 -10.90
N LEU A 113 6.52 -14.47 -11.48
CA LEU A 113 6.45 -15.61 -12.40
C LEU A 113 5.91 -16.88 -11.70
N ASN A 114 6.44 -17.20 -10.52
CA ASN A 114 6.03 -18.38 -9.76
C ASN A 114 4.57 -18.29 -9.31
N PHE A 115 4.13 -17.10 -8.90
CA PHE A 115 2.74 -16.82 -8.55
C PHE A 115 1.80 -17.10 -9.73
N VAL A 116 2.11 -16.55 -10.92
CA VAL A 116 1.32 -16.79 -12.14
C VAL A 116 1.34 -18.26 -12.56
N LYS A 117 2.48 -18.95 -12.48
CA LYS A 117 2.57 -20.40 -12.74
C LYS A 117 1.66 -21.19 -11.80
N GLY A 118 1.60 -20.80 -10.52
CA GLY A 118 0.69 -21.38 -9.53
C GLY A 118 -0.78 -21.21 -9.89
N LEU A 119 -1.18 -20.01 -10.30
CA LEU A 119 -2.56 -19.73 -10.75
C LEU A 119 -2.94 -20.54 -12.00
N VAL A 120 -2.04 -20.61 -12.98
CA VAL A 120 -2.24 -21.40 -14.20
C VAL A 120 -2.39 -22.90 -13.88
N ALA A 121 -1.58 -23.42 -12.95
CA ALA A 121 -1.70 -24.81 -12.51
C ALA A 121 -3.04 -25.12 -11.83
N ARG A 122 -3.61 -24.14 -11.09
CA ARG A 122 -4.92 -24.25 -10.43
C ARG A 122 -6.10 -23.92 -11.34
N LYS A 123 -5.85 -23.45 -12.57
CA LYS A 123 -6.87 -22.94 -13.52
C LYS A 123 -7.70 -21.79 -12.94
N GLU A 124 -7.07 -20.94 -12.12
CA GLU A 124 -7.69 -19.75 -11.54
C GLU A 124 -7.45 -18.52 -12.43
N LEU A 125 -8.38 -17.57 -12.40
CA LEU A 125 -8.28 -16.33 -13.15
C LEU A 125 -7.35 -15.35 -12.44
N ILE A 126 -6.60 -14.55 -13.20
CA ILE A 126 -5.80 -13.45 -12.66
C ILE A 126 -6.75 -12.27 -12.45
N GLU A 127 -7.29 -12.13 -11.25
CA GLU A 127 -8.29 -11.10 -10.94
C GLU A 127 -7.72 -9.67 -10.95
N THR A 128 -6.41 -9.51 -10.79
CA THR A 128 -5.72 -8.20 -10.63
C THR A 128 -4.81 -7.82 -11.80
N SER A 129 -5.21 -8.13 -13.05
CA SER A 129 -4.43 -7.73 -14.23
C SER A 129 -4.82 -6.34 -14.75
N ILE A 130 -3.85 -5.42 -14.84
CA ILE A 130 -3.99 -4.09 -15.42
C ILE A 130 -4.13 -4.21 -16.92
N THR A 131 -5.32 -3.89 -17.41
CA THR A 131 -5.66 -3.86 -18.84
C THR A 131 -5.16 -2.58 -19.52
N THR A 132 -5.14 -2.55 -20.85
CA THR A 132 -4.78 -1.34 -21.60
C THR A 132 -5.70 -0.15 -21.31
N LYS A 133 -6.96 -0.39 -20.93
CA LYS A 133 -7.91 0.68 -20.60
C LYS A 133 -7.60 1.31 -19.24
N GLU A 134 -7.24 0.48 -18.26
CA GLU A 134 -6.84 0.93 -16.92
C GLU A 134 -5.48 1.62 -16.95
N ALA A 135 -4.51 1.08 -17.70
CA ALA A 135 -3.20 1.69 -17.89
C ALA A 135 -3.29 3.14 -18.41
N LYS A 136 -4.24 3.44 -19.30
CA LYS A 136 -4.48 4.81 -19.79
C LYS A 136 -5.06 5.74 -18.73
N LYS A 137 -5.88 5.22 -17.83
CA LYS A 137 -6.50 6.00 -16.75
C LYS A 137 -5.54 6.22 -15.59
N PHE A 138 -4.52 5.37 -15.45
CA PHE A 138 -3.60 5.37 -14.31
C PHE A 138 -2.97 6.75 -14.01
N PRO A 139 -2.38 7.49 -14.98
CA PRO A 139 -1.82 8.82 -14.70
C PRO A 139 -2.86 9.83 -14.20
N ILE A 140 -4.10 9.73 -14.69
CA ILE A 140 -5.20 10.62 -14.29
C ILE A 140 -5.64 10.30 -12.87
N THR A 141 -5.83 9.02 -12.54
CA THR A 141 -6.17 8.58 -11.19
C THR A 141 -5.08 8.97 -10.19
N ALA A 142 -3.81 8.76 -10.53
CA ALA A 142 -2.68 9.18 -9.71
C ALA A 142 -2.65 10.71 -9.50
N SER A 143 -2.98 11.49 -10.53
CA SER A 143 -3.08 12.95 -10.46
C SER A 143 -4.20 13.39 -9.51
N ILE A 144 -5.38 12.77 -9.59
CA ILE A 144 -6.50 13.06 -8.70
C ILE A 144 -6.10 12.77 -7.25
N VAL A 145 -5.54 11.58 -6.98
CA VAL A 145 -5.11 11.19 -5.63
C VAL A 145 -4.05 12.14 -5.08
N LEU A 146 -3.03 12.46 -5.87
CA LEU A 146 -1.95 13.37 -5.46
C LEU A 146 -2.49 14.77 -5.16
N PHE A 147 -3.36 15.29 -6.04
CA PHE A 147 -3.96 16.61 -5.85
C PHE A 147 -4.91 16.65 -4.64
N SER A 148 -5.70 15.60 -4.41
CA SER A 148 -6.53 15.48 -3.20
C SER A 148 -5.69 15.51 -1.93
N LEU A 149 -4.57 14.79 -1.92
CA LEU A 149 -3.65 14.76 -0.78
C LEU A 149 -2.94 16.10 -0.57
N TYR A 150 -2.59 16.78 -1.65
CA TYR A 150 -2.03 18.12 -1.62
C TYR A 150 -2.98 19.15 -1.01
N LEU A 151 -4.27 19.10 -1.36
CA LEU A 151 -5.28 19.94 -0.74
C LEU A 151 -5.31 19.69 0.77
N VAL A 152 -5.34 18.43 1.22
CA VAL A 152 -5.35 18.10 2.65
C VAL A 152 -4.12 18.64 3.40
N PHE A 153 -2.95 18.70 2.76
CA PHE A 153 -1.73 19.15 3.44
C PHE A 153 -1.51 20.67 3.40
N ARG A 154 -1.92 21.36 2.33
CA ARG A 154 -1.69 22.80 2.13
C ARG A 154 -2.78 23.70 2.73
N THR A 155 -3.84 23.13 3.29
CA THR A 155 -4.94 23.88 3.89
C THR A 155 -4.61 24.58 5.21
N ASN A 156 -3.46 24.28 5.83
CA ASN A 156 -2.97 25.03 7.00
C ASN A 156 -2.37 26.40 6.64
N ASP A 157 -1.88 26.57 5.41
CA ASP A 157 -1.04 27.72 5.02
C ASP A 157 -1.76 28.68 4.05
N GLY A 158 -3.10 28.67 4.02
CA GLY A 158 -3.88 29.48 3.07
C GLY A 158 -3.90 28.95 1.63
N GLY A 159 -3.61 27.65 1.43
CA GLY A 159 -3.55 27.02 0.10
C GLY A 159 -4.80 27.17 -0.77
N THR A 160 -5.98 27.22 -0.17
CA THR A 160 -7.26 27.45 -0.87
C THR A 160 -7.36 28.87 -1.45
N ALA A 161 -6.86 29.87 -0.72
CA ALA A 161 -6.77 31.25 -1.21
C ALA A 161 -5.69 31.38 -2.30
N PHE A 162 -4.58 30.66 -2.18
CA PHE A 162 -3.55 30.60 -3.22
C PHE A 162 -4.08 30.02 -4.54
N LEU A 163 -4.89 28.95 -4.49
CA LEU A 163 -5.49 28.38 -5.71
C LEU A 163 -6.48 29.34 -6.37
N LEU A 164 -7.27 30.07 -5.59
CA LEU A 164 -8.18 31.09 -6.11
C LEU A 164 -7.41 32.25 -6.75
N ASN A 165 -6.38 32.77 -6.08
CA ASN A 165 -5.55 33.86 -6.63
C ASN A 165 -4.75 33.45 -7.88
N LYS A 166 -4.34 32.17 -7.98
CA LYS A 166 -3.64 31.66 -9.17
C LYS A 166 -4.60 31.34 -10.32
N ALA A 167 -5.87 31.10 -10.01
CA ALA A 167 -6.94 30.83 -10.97
C ALA A 167 -7.60 32.11 -11.51
N GLU A 168 -7.56 33.19 -10.74
CA GLU A 168 -8.04 34.55 -11.07
C GLU A 168 -7.63 35.05 -12.47
N PRO A 169 -6.37 34.91 -12.94
CA PRO A 169 -6.00 35.37 -14.28
C PRO A 169 -6.48 34.48 -15.44
N TYR A 170 -6.99 33.27 -15.17
CA TYR A 170 -7.35 32.29 -16.22
C TYR A 170 -8.84 31.99 -16.31
N LEU A 171 -9.66 32.44 -15.34
CA LEU A 171 -11.09 32.14 -15.28
C LEU A 171 -11.97 33.37 -15.52
N PRO A 172 -13.05 33.25 -16.31
CA PRO A 172 -14.07 34.30 -16.41
C PRO A 172 -14.78 34.53 -15.07
N GLU A 173 -15.10 35.78 -14.75
CA GLU A 173 -15.90 36.26 -13.59
C GLU A 173 -17.00 35.29 -13.09
N PRO A 174 -17.93 34.78 -13.94
CA PRO A 174 -19.01 33.89 -13.47
C PRO A 174 -18.53 32.53 -12.93
N TRP A 175 -17.36 32.06 -13.35
CA TRP A 175 -16.76 30.84 -12.82
C TRP A 175 -15.98 31.10 -11.53
N MET A 176 -15.45 32.31 -11.35
CA MET A 176 -14.78 32.73 -10.11
C MET A 176 -15.78 32.78 -8.95
N GLU A 177 -16.98 33.35 -9.14
CA GLU A 177 -18.01 33.34 -8.10
C GLU A 177 -18.42 31.91 -7.70
N LYS A 178 -18.54 31.01 -8.68
CA LYS A 178 -18.86 29.60 -8.44
C LYS A 178 -17.72 28.87 -7.72
N ALA A 179 -16.47 29.20 -8.03
CA ALA A 179 -15.30 28.66 -7.35
C ALA A 179 -15.22 29.14 -5.91
N HIS A 180 -15.41 30.45 -5.66
CA HIS A 180 -15.50 31.02 -4.31
C HIS A 180 -16.64 30.38 -3.51
N HIS A 181 -17.82 30.21 -4.11
CA HIS A 181 -18.94 29.53 -3.46
C HIS A 181 -18.62 28.07 -3.08
N ILE A 182 -17.96 27.31 -3.98
CA ILE A 182 -17.55 25.93 -3.67
C ILE A 182 -16.50 25.89 -2.56
N VAL A 183 -15.52 26.79 -2.62
CA VAL A 183 -14.45 26.89 -1.62
C VAL A 183 -15.02 27.25 -0.26
N ASP A 184 -15.94 28.22 -0.18
CA ASP A 184 -16.51 28.68 1.09
C ASP A 184 -17.55 27.70 1.66
N THR A 185 -18.31 27.03 0.80
CA THR A 185 -19.38 26.09 1.21
C THR A 185 -18.84 24.71 1.58
N TYR A 186 -17.82 24.21 0.87
CA TYR A 186 -17.36 22.82 1.02
C TYR A 186 -15.94 22.71 1.55
N VAL A 187 -15.03 23.61 1.13
CA VAL A 187 -13.61 23.48 1.45
C VAL A 187 -13.26 24.14 2.78
N LYS A 188 -13.61 25.40 3.02
CA LYS A 188 -13.36 26.10 4.29
C LYS A 188 -13.91 25.35 5.53
N PRO A 189 -15.11 24.75 5.51
CA PRO A 189 -15.62 23.97 6.64
C PRO A 189 -14.84 22.67 6.88
N LEU A 190 -14.42 21.99 5.81
CA LEU A 190 -13.59 20.78 5.89
C LEU A 190 -12.19 21.11 6.43
N VAL A 191 -11.66 22.28 6.09
CA VAL A 191 -10.37 22.80 6.57
C VAL A 191 -10.45 23.23 8.03
N ASN A 192 -11.49 23.98 8.42
CA ASN A 192 -11.68 24.35 9.82
C ASN A 192 -11.93 23.11 10.70
N ALA A 193 -12.59 22.07 10.18
CA ALA A 193 -12.77 20.79 10.87
C ALA A 193 -11.46 19.99 11.02
N THR A 194 -10.47 20.20 10.14
CA THR A 194 -9.16 19.53 10.21
C THR A 194 -8.11 20.31 11.03
N ASN A 195 -8.30 21.63 11.20
CA ASN A 195 -7.39 22.52 11.93
C ASN A 195 -7.81 22.81 13.37
N SER A 196 -9.11 22.77 13.66
CA SER A 196 -9.57 22.91 15.03
C SER A 196 -9.30 21.60 15.77
N THR A 197 -8.73 21.65 16.97
CA THR A 197 -9.08 20.66 17.99
C THR A 197 -10.59 20.74 18.11
N VAL A 198 -11.29 19.78 17.53
CA VAL A 198 -12.72 19.86 17.31
C VAL A 198 -13.40 19.49 18.63
N THR A 199 -13.39 20.42 19.58
CA THR A 199 -14.57 20.66 20.41
C THR A 199 -15.67 21.21 19.50
N THR A 200 -16.20 20.40 18.57
CA THR A 200 -17.46 20.74 17.88
C THR A 200 -18.62 20.22 18.74
N PRO A 201 -19.36 21.11 19.40
CA PRO A 201 -20.66 20.73 19.95
C PRO A 201 -21.66 20.33 18.86
N THR A 202 -21.43 20.68 17.59
CA THR A 202 -22.41 20.52 16.49
C THR A 202 -22.55 19.10 15.92
N LEU A 203 -21.47 18.32 15.83
CA LEU A 203 -21.54 16.89 15.47
C LEU A 203 -22.04 16.05 16.65
N ARG A 204 -21.66 16.44 17.87
CA ARG A 204 -22.12 15.84 19.13
C ARG A 204 -23.63 16.05 19.35
N GLU A 205 -24.18 17.21 18.99
CA GLU A 205 -25.62 17.49 19.00
C GLU A 205 -26.37 16.77 17.87
N LYS A 206 -25.85 16.76 16.64
CA LYS A 206 -26.53 16.09 15.51
C LYS A 206 -26.61 14.57 15.67
N ILE A 207 -25.60 13.95 16.29
CA ILE A 207 -25.58 12.50 16.57
C ILE A 207 -26.29 12.17 17.89
N GLY A 208 -26.42 13.14 18.81
CA GLY A 208 -27.13 12.99 20.09
C GLY A 208 -28.59 12.53 19.96
N ASN A 209 -29.20 12.70 18.78
CA ASN A 209 -30.56 12.23 18.49
C ASN A 209 -30.64 10.77 18.02
N TYR A 210 -29.52 10.08 17.81
CA TYR A 210 -29.49 8.70 17.32
C TYR A 210 -28.65 7.77 18.22
N HIS A 211 -29.36 6.94 18.99
CA HIS A 211 -28.93 5.74 19.73
C HIS A 211 -27.76 5.88 20.72
N PRO A 212 -27.92 5.53 22.02
CA PRO A 212 -26.89 5.70 23.05
C PRO A 212 -25.59 4.90 22.81
N MET A 213 -25.66 3.83 21.99
CA MET A 213 -24.48 3.04 21.59
C MET A 213 -23.55 3.78 20.61
N LEU A 214 -24.12 4.61 19.71
CA LEU A 214 -23.33 5.43 18.78
C LEU A 214 -22.61 6.56 19.53
N GLN A 215 -23.24 7.09 20.59
CA GLN A 215 -22.66 8.12 21.42
C GLN A 215 -21.36 7.65 22.12
N GLN A 216 -21.34 6.40 22.57
CA GLN A 216 -20.17 5.77 23.20
C GLN A 216 -19.09 5.38 22.18
N GLY A 217 -19.48 5.02 20.95
CA GLY A 217 -18.54 4.77 19.85
C GLY A 217 -17.86 6.03 19.32
N VAL A 218 -18.62 7.13 19.19
CA VAL A 218 -18.13 8.42 18.70
C VAL A 218 -17.13 9.07 19.67
N SER A 219 -17.22 8.80 20.98
CA SER A 219 -16.20 9.25 21.95
C SER A 219 -14.83 8.58 21.80
N TYR A 220 -14.74 7.43 21.11
CA TYR A 220 -13.47 6.75 20.82
C TYR A 220 -12.96 7.03 19.41
N VAL A 221 -13.70 7.77 18.57
CA VAL A 221 -13.23 8.14 17.24
C VAL A 221 -12.19 9.25 17.42
N PRO A 222 -10.92 9.03 17.05
CA PRO A 222 -9.92 10.10 17.09
C PRO A 222 -10.39 11.23 16.19
N GLU A 223 -10.35 12.46 16.70
CA GLU A 223 -10.67 13.66 15.93
C GLU A 223 -9.85 13.66 14.63
N ILE A 224 -10.50 13.94 13.49
CA ILE A 224 -9.85 13.98 12.17
C ILE A 224 -9.01 15.26 12.08
N ASN A 225 -7.87 15.27 12.76
CA ASN A 225 -6.85 16.31 12.70
C ASN A 225 -5.76 15.90 11.69
N LYS A 226 -5.09 16.86 11.03
CA LYS A 226 -3.95 16.63 10.12
C LYS A 226 -2.90 15.71 10.75
N THR A 227 -2.54 15.93 12.01
CA THR A 227 -1.55 15.09 12.72
C THR A 227 -2.02 13.65 12.87
N ASN A 228 -3.29 13.46 13.23
CA ASN A 228 -3.90 12.13 13.38
C ASN A 228 -4.04 11.43 12.02
N LEU A 229 -4.30 12.17 10.94
CA LEU A 229 -4.39 11.63 9.58
C LEU A 229 -3.03 11.18 9.05
N VAL A 230 -1.97 11.94 9.30
CA VAL A 230 -0.60 11.53 8.97
C VAL A 230 -0.19 10.30 9.79
N PHE A 231 -0.52 10.28 11.08
CA PHE A 231 -0.26 9.11 11.93
C PHE A 231 -1.05 7.88 11.48
N LEU A 232 -2.32 8.04 11.10
CA LEU A 232 -3.16 6.97 10.55
C LEU A 232 -2.59 6.44 9.23
N LEU A 233 -2.18 7.33 8.32
CA LEU A 233 -1.55 6.95 7.06
C LEU A 233 -0.26 6.16 7.31
N MET A 234 0.60 6.62 8.22
CA MET A 234 1.81 5.91 8.63
C MET A 234 1.48 4.52 9.22
N LEU A 235 0.45 4.41 10.06
CA LEU A 235 0.01 3.13 10.65
C LEU A 235 -0.51 2.17 9.59
N LEU A 236 -1.31 2.66 8.62
CA LEU A 236 -1.81 1.86 7.51
C LEU A 236 -0.67 1.36 6.61
N LEU A 237 0.29 2.22 6.28
CA LEU A 237 1.46 1.83 5.51
C LEU A 237 2.36 0.87 6.28
N CYS A 238 2.52 1.05 7.60
CA CYS A 238 3.28 0.11 8.41
C CYS A 238 2.61 -1.28 8.47
N TRP A 239 1.27 -1.31 8.60
CA TRP A 239 0.49 -2.53 8.56
C TRP A 239 0.66 -3.28 7.24
N GLU A 240 0.47 -2.59 6.11
CA GLU A 240 0.64 -3.18 4.77
C GLU A 240 2.10 -3.61 4.52
N GLY A 241 3.08 -2.91 5.09
CA GLY A 241 4.49 -3.31 5.00
C GLY A 241 4.76 -4.59 5.76
N CYS A 242 4.17 -4.74 6.94
CA CYS A 242 4.27 -5.96 7.75
C CYS A 242 3.58 -7.16 7.08
N THR A 243 2.42 -6.96 6.44
CA THR A 243 1.74 -8.03 5.69
C THR A 243 2.58 -8.46 4.48
N ALA A 244 3.12 -7.51 3.72
CA ALA A 244 4.02 -7.78 2.59
C ALA A 244 5.27 -8.55 3.04
N LEU A 245 5.91 -8.11 4.14
CA LEU A 245 7.09 -8.75 4.71
C LEU A 245 6.77 -10.18 5.17
N ALA A 246 5.63 -10.40 5.85
CA ALA A 246 5.20 -11.72 6.29
C ALA A 246 4.94 -12.69 5.13
N ILE A 247 4.33 -12.22 4.04
CA ILE A 247 4.09 -13.01 2.82
C ILE A 247 5.43 -13.41 2.18
N ILE A 248 6.42 -12.52 2.19
CA ILE A 248 7.76 -12.79 1.64
C ILE A 248 8.51 -13.81 2.49
N LEU A 249 8.49 -13.67 3.82
CA LEU A 249 9.20 -14.58 4.74
C LEU A 249 8.47 -15.89 5.04
N LYS A 250 7.20 -16.04 4.64
CA LYS A 250 6.42 -17.27 4.83
C LYS A 250 7.19 -18.58 4.52
N PRO A 251 7.88 -18.76 3.37
CA PRO A 251 8.65 -19.98 3.12
C PRO A 251 9.79 -20.21 4.14
N VAL A 252 10.44 -19.14 4.60
CA VAL A 252 11.51 -19.20 5.61
C VAL A 252 10.94 -19.63 6.96
N PHE A 253 9.85 -19.01 7.40
CA PHE A 253 9.15 -19.41 8.63
C PHE A 253 8.62 -20.84 8.53
N SER A 254 8.09 -21.23 7.37
CA SER A 254 7.62 -22.60 7.17
C SER A 254 8.76 -23.61 7.31
N PHE A 255 9.95 -23.30 6.79
CA PHE A 255 11.13 -24.13 6.93
C PHE A 255 11.57 -24.22 8.40
N ILE A 256 11.72 -23.09 9.09
CA ILE A 256 12.14 -23.01 10.49
C ILE A 256 11.14 -23.72 11.42
N LEU A 257 9.85 -23.43 11.30
CA LEU A 257 8.80 -24.02 12.14
C LEU A 257 8.67 -25.53 11.92
N SER A 258 8.94 -26.02 10.70
CA SER A 258 8.91 -27.46 10.42
C SER A 258 10.04 -28.26 11.09
N HIS A 259 11.16 -27.59 11.42
CA HIS A 259 12.33 -28.19 12.08
C HIS A 259 12.30 -28.10 13.60
N LEU A 260 11.29 -27.46 14.20
CA LEU A 260 11.20 -27.36 15.66
C LEU A 260 10.96 -28.74 16.29
N PRO A 261 11.68 -29.11 17.37
CA PRO A 261 11.49 -30.36 18.12
C PRO A 261 10.27 -30.30 19.05
N VAL A 262 9.25 -29.53 18.66
CA VAL A 262 7.92 -29.57 19.25
C VAL A 262 7.18 -30.71 18.53
N GLY A 263 6.46 -31.55 19.27
CA GLY A 263 5.69 -32.66 18.68
C GLY A 263 4.66 -32.19 17.62
N ASN A 264 3.72 -33.05 17.21
CA ASN A 264 2.72 -32.74 16.16
C ASN A 264 1.67 -31.65 16.52
N ARG A 265 1.99 -30.76 17.46
CA ARG A 265 1.14 -29.65 17.91
C ARG A 265 1.54 -28.35 17.20
N TRP A 266 0.67 -27.35 17.31
CA TRP A 266 1.04 -25.97 16.98
C TRP A 266 2.33 -25.60 17.72
N PRO A 267 3.33 -24.95 17.08
CA PRO A 267 3.28 -24.24 15.79
C PRO A 267 3.83 -24.99 14.56
N ARG A 268 4.17 -26.28 14.66
CA ARG A 268 4.88 -27.03 13.60
C ARG A 268 4.03 -27.38 12.37
N ARG A 269 2.72 -27.55 12.56
CA ARG A 269 1.80 -28.03 11.52
C ARG A 269 1.18 -26.86 10.75
N ASN A 270 1.38 -26.81 9.43
CA ASN A 270 0.70 -25.83 8.59
C ASN A 270 -0.79 -26.21 8.42
N ILE A 271 -1.68 -25.48 9.09
CA ILE A 271 -3.13 -25.68 8.96
C ILE A 271 -3.75 -24.49 8.20
N PRO A 272 -4.38 -24.71 7.05
CA PRO A 272 -5.11 -23.65 6.36
C PRO A 272 -6.45 -23.40 7.05
N TYR A 273 -6.73 -22.13 7.34
CA TYR A 273 -8.02 -21.61 7.78
C TYR A 273 -8.66 -20.88 6.62
N LEU A 274 -9.93 -21.19 6.35
CA LEU A 274 -10.72 -20.48 5.35
C LEU A 274 -11.76 -19.63 6.05
N PHE A 275 -11.71 -18.32 5.80
CA PHE A 275 -12.76 -17.36 6.14
C PHE A 275 -13.50 -16.97 4.87
N SER A 276 -14.77 -17.37 4.76
CA SER A 276 -15.58 -17.07 3.59
C SER A 276 -16.95 -16.50 3.99
N LEU A 277 -17.32 -15.39 3.38
CA LEU A 277 -18.64 -14.80 3.42
C LEU A 277 -19.33 -15.04 2.08
N LYS A 278 -20.37 -15.89 2.08
CA LYS A 278 -21.16 -16.18 0.87
C LYS A 278 -22.47 -15.38 0.87
N ARG A 279 -22.85 -14.87 -0.31
CA ARG A 279 -24.14 -14.24 -0.58
C ARG A 279 -24.87 -14.98 -1.70
N GLY A 280 -26.17 -15.24 -1.51
CA GLY A 280 -27.02 -15.78 -2.58
C GLY A 280 -27.38 -14.69 -3.60
N LYS A 281 -27.25 -15.00 -4.90
CA LYS A 281 -27.72 -14.09 -5.98
C LYS A 281 -29.25 -14.07 -6.10
N GLN A 282 -29.90 -15.17 -5.75
CA GLN A 282 -31.35 -15.35 -5.72
C GLN A 282 -31.84 -15.57 -4.28
N GLU A 283 -33.14 -15.38 -4.06
CA GLU A 283 -33.78 -15.71 -2.78
C GLU A 283 -33.73 -17.23 -2.58
N MET A 284 -33.20 -17.69 -1.45
CA MET A 284 -33.01 -19.11 -1.15
C MET A 284 -33.55 -19.45 0.22
N LYS A 285 -33.92 -20.72 0.40
CA LYS A 285 -34.35 -21.24 1.70
C LYS A 285 -33.15 -21.43 2.64
N GLU A 286 -33.43 -21.44 3.94
CA GLU A 286 -32.41 -21.60 4.99
C GLU A 286 -31.63 -22.91 4.81
N GLY A 287 -30.30 -22.79 4.63
CA GLY A 287 -29.38 -23.92 4.42
C GLY A 287 -29.09 -24.29 2.96
N GLU A 288 -29.83 -23.77 1.96
CA GLU A 288 -29.56 -24.06 0.54
C GLU A 288 -28.32 -23.33 0.01
N LEU A 289 -27.97 -22.19 0.61
CA LEU A 289 -26.79 -21.40 0.24
C LEU A 289 -25.47 -22.18 0.43
N GLU A 290 -25.42 -23.11 1.39
CA GLU A 290 -24.22 -23.89 1.69
C GLU A 290 -23.88 -24.90 0.58
N LYS A 291 -24.92 -25.44 -0.08
CA LYS A 291 -24.81 -26.43 -1.15
C LYS A 291 -24.95 -25.81 -2.55
N ALA A 292 -25.19 -24.50 -2.62
CA ALA A 292 -25.42 -23.80 -3.88
C ALA A 292 -24.18 -23.86 -4.79
N SER A 293 -24.41 -24.17 -6.07
CA SER A 293 -23.39 -24.13 -7.12
C SER A 293 -22.78 -22.73 -7.28
N LYS A 294 -21.57 -22.65 -7.86
CA LYS A 294 -20.83 -21.39 -8.12
C LYS A 294 -21.64 -20.38 -8.94
N GLU A 295 -22.64 -20.82 -9.69
CA GLU A 295 -23.52 -19.94 -10.49
C GLU A 295 -24.57 -19.19 -9.64
N ARG A 296 -25.03 -19.77 -8.52
CA ARG A 296 -26.12 -19.20 -7.69
C ARG A 296 -25.63 -18.46 -6.44
N SER A 297 -24.35 -18.59 -6.10
CA SER A 297 -23.74 -17.96 -4.93
C SER A 297 -22.48 -17.19 -5.31
N GLU A 298 -22.27 -16.06 -4.64
CA GLU A 298 -21.09 -15.21 -4.81
C GLU A 298 -20.35 -15.12 -3.48
N TYR A 299 -19.03 -15.22 -3.51
CA TYR A 299 -18.21 -14.93 -2.34
C TYR A 299 -18.03 -13.42 -2.27
N LEU A 300 -18.55 -12.80 -1.20
CA LEU A 300 -18.31 -11.38 -0.94
C LEU A 300 -16.91 -11.15 -0.37
N ILE A 301 -16.49 -12.06 0.51
CA ILE A 301 -15.17 -12.03 1.14
C ILE A 301 -14.66 -13.47 1.14
N TYR A 302 -13.50 -13.68 0.55
CA TYR A 302 -12.80 -14.95 0.54
C TYR A 302 -11.38 -14.69 1.03
N SER A 303 -11.02 -15.26 2.17
CA SER A 303 -9.69 -15.08 2.74
C SER A 303 -9.19 -16.39 3.32
N GLU A 304 -8.06 -16.85 2.78
CA GLU A 304 -7.33 -18.02 3.28
C GLU A 304 -6.18 -17.56 4.18
N PHE A 305 -6.16 -18.03 5.42
CA PHE A 305 -5.10 -17.75 6.38
C PHE A 305 -4.39 -19.04 6.78
N ASP A 306 -3.07 -19.07 6.60
CA ASP A 306 -2.23 -20.18 7.05
C ASP A 306 -1.62 -19.89 8.42
N THR A 307 -1.51 -20.91 9.28
CA THR A 307 -0.83 -20.78 10.58
C THR A 307 0.58 -20.19 10.51
N HIS A 308 1.38 -20.63 9.54
CA HIS A 308 2.74 -20.13 9.33
C HIS A 308 2.73 -18.65 8.92
N LEU A 309 1.70 -18.21 8.18
CA LEU A 309 1.52 -16.81 7.81
C LEU A 309 1.14 -15.96 9.04
N THR A 310 0.27 -16.46 9.92
CA THR A 310 -0.10 -15.76 11.16
C THR A 310 1.11 -15.57 12.08
N ILE A 311 1.96 -16.60 12.21
CA ILE A 311 3.20 -16.50 13.00
C ILE A 311 4.19 -15.54 12.34
N ALA A 312 4.39 -15.66 11.03
CA ALA A 312 5.23 -14.74 10.28
C ALA A 312 4.77 -13.28 10.45
N PHE A 313 3.45 -13.05 10.38
CA PHE A 313 2.85 -11.75 10.59
C PHE A 313 3.12 -11.20 11.99
N LEU A 314 2.91 -12.00 13.04
CA LEU A 314 3.18 -11.58 14.43
C LEU A 314 4.65 -11.19 14.65
N VAL A 315 5.59 -11.94 14.06
CA VAL A 315 7.02 -11.61 14.11
C VAL A 315 7.33 -10.34 13.32
N CYS A 316 6.76 -10.19 12.13
CA CYS A 316 6.96 -9.00 11.28
C CYS A 316 6.32 -7.75 11.88
N SER A 317 5.22 -7.87 12.63
CA SER A 317 4.62 -6.75 13.36
C SER A 317 5.59 -6.12 14.36
N ALA A 318 6.53 -6.87 14.93
CA ALA A 318 7.56 -6.30 15.80
C ALA A 318 8.48 -5.31 15.05
N VAL A 319 8.77 -5.55 13.77
CA VAL A 319 9.54 -4.63 12.92
C VAL A 319 8.73 -3.35 12.70
N GLY A 320 7.44 -3.48 12.38
CA GLY A 320 6.56 -2.33 12.20
C GLY A 320 6.40 -1.49 13.47
N ILE A 321 6.21 -2.15 14.61
CA ILE A 321 6.16 -1.48 15.93
C ILE A 321 7.49 -0.76 16.21
N SER A 322 8.64 -1.41 15.95
CA SER A 322 9.95 -0.77 16.10
C SER A 322 10.11 0.45 15.20
N HIS A 323 9.56 0.42 13.98
CA HIS A 323 9.59 1.57 13.07
C HIS A 323 8.73 2.73 13.61
N LEU A 324 7.54 2.46 14.15
CA LEU A 324 6.68 3.47 14.74
C LEU A 324 7.34 4.20 15.93
N TYR A 325 8.14 3.50 16.74
CA TYR A 325 8.82 4.10 17.90
C TYR A 325 10.16 4.77 17.55
N ARG A 326 11.02 4.12 16.75
CA ARG A 326 12.42 4.59 16.54
C ARG A 326 12.63 5.36 15.25
N ARG A 327 11.69 5.31 14.28
CA ARG A 327 11.80 5.89 12.94
C ARG A 327 13.18 5.66 12.29
N HIS A 328 13.70 4.45 12.43
CA HIS A 328 15.03 4.12 11.93
C HIS A 328 14.98 3.82 10.42
N TRP A 329 16.00 4.29 9.68
CA TRP A 329 16.11 4.06 8.24
C TRP A 329 16.16 2.57 7.85
N ILE A 330 16.72 1.69 8.70
CA ILE A 330 16.81 0.25 8.43
C ILE A 330 15.42 -0.41 8.43
N THR A 331 14.59 -0.09 9.42
CA THR A 331 13.22 -0.65 9.49
C THR A 331 12.35 -0.08 8.38
N ASN A 332 12.57 1.20 8.03
CA ASN A 332 11.98 1.84 6.86
C ASN A 332 12.30 1.08 5.56
N ASP A 333 13.58 0.83 5.30
CA ASP A 333 14.05 0.18 4.08
C ASP A 333 13.64 -1.28 4.01
N LEU A 334 13.62 -1.98 5.15
CA LEU A 334 13.12 -3.36 5.22
C LEU A 334 11.63 -3.44 4.82
N LEU A 335 10.80 -2.50 5.30
CA LEU A 335 9.39 -2.41 4.90
C LEU A 335 9.25 -1.97 3.43
N GLY A 336 10.06 -1.01 2.97
CA GLY A 336 10.06 -0.53 1.59
C GLY A 336 10.47 -1.60 0.57
N VAL A 337 11.50 -2.41 0.87
CA VAL A 337 11.91 -3.56 0.06
C VAL A 337 10.80 -4.61 0.01
N ALA A 338 10.16 -4.90 1.15
CA ALA A 338 9.04 -5.84 1.19
C ALA A 338 7.86 -5.35 0.34
N PHE A 339 7.52 -4.06 0.44
CA PHE A 339 6.52 -3.42 -0.40
C PHE A 339 6.84 -3.50 -1.88
N SER A 340 8.10 -3.27 -2.25
CA SER A 340 8.53 -3.30 -3.65
C SER A 340 8.36 -4.69 -4.25
N ILE A 341 8.84 -5.71 -3.55
CA ILE A 341 8.76 -7.10 -3.99
C ILE A 341 7.29 -7.56 -4.07
N TYR A 342 6.49 -7.24 -3.05
CA TYR A 342 5.06 -7.60 -3.02
C TYR A 342 4.25 -6.86 -4.10
N GLY A 343 4.55 -5.59 -4.35
CA GLY A 343 3.95 -4.82 -5.44
C GLY A 343 4.22 -5.42 -6.81
N ILE A 344 5.46 -5.81 -7.09
CA ILE A 344 5.85 -6.47 -8.36
C ILE A 344 5.23 -7.88 -8.48
N GLU A 345 5.05 -8.59 -7.36
CA GLU A 345 4.39 -9.89 -7.33
C GLU A 345 2.91 -9.77 -7.73
N MET A 346 2.15 -8.87 -7.10
CA MET A 346 0.69 -8.81 -7.18
C MET A 346 0.14 -7.99 -8.36
N LEU A 347 0.86 -6.94 -8.79
CA LEU A 347 0.43 -6.10 -9.91
C LEU A 347 0.84 -6.74 -11.23
N HIS A 348 -0.13 -7.26 -11.96
CA HIS A 348 0.12 -7.93 -13.24
C HIS A 348 -0.28 -7.04 -14.42
N LEU A 349 0.56 -6.93 -15.44
CA LEU A 349 0.17 -6.33 -16.72
C LEU A 349 -0.45 -7.40 -17.62
N ALA A 350 -1.59 -7.07 -18.25
CA ALA A 350 -2.28 -8.00 -19.15
C ALA A 350 -1.61 -8.13 -20.53
N SER A 351 -0.80 -7.15 -20.94
CA SER A 351 -0.17 -7.12 -22.26
C SER A 351 1.05 -6.20 -22.30
N PHE A 352 1.97 -6.46 -23.23
CA PHE A 352 3.09 -5.56 -23.54
C PHE A 352 2.60 -4.14 -23.88
N LYS A 353 1.53 -4.04 -24.67
CA LYS A 353 0.90 -2.74 -25.02
C LYS A 353 0.41 -1.99 -23.78
N ALA A 354 -0.13 -2.70 -22.78
CA ALA A 354 -0.55 -2.08 -21.53
C ALA A 354 0.65 -1.53 -20.75
N GLY A 355 1.74 -2.30 -20.69
CA GLY A 355 2.99 -1.87 -20.06
C GLY A 355 3.61 -0.64 -20.70
N THR A 356 3.69 -0.59 -22.03
CA THR A 356 4.23 0.58 -22.75
C THR A 356 3.39 1.83 -22.52
N ILE A 357 2.05 1.71 -22.55
CA ILE A 357 1.14 2.83 -22.29
C ILE A 357 1.27 3.32 -20.84
N LEU A 358 1.36 2.39 -19.88
CA LEU A 358 1.51 2.73 -18.46
C LEU A 358 2.81 3.51 -18.22
N LEU A 359 3.94 2.99 -18.72
CA LEU A 359 5.26 3.61 -18.56
C LEU A 359 5.33 4.97 -19.27
N ALA A 360 4.83 5.08 -20.51
CA ALA A 360 4.79 6.34 -21.24
C ALA A 360 3.88 7.38 -20.56
N GLY A 361 2.74 6.94 -20.01
CA GLY A 361 1.85 7.80 -19.25
C GLY A 361 2.50 8.32 -17.96
N LEU A 362 3.27 7.46 -17.28
CA LEU A 362 4.01 7.83 -16.07
C LEU A 362 5.18 8.76 -16.35
N PHE A 363 5.85 8.62 -17.49
CA PHE A 363 6.87 9.57 -17.94
C PHE A 363 6.30 11.00 -18.07
N ILE A 364 5.13 11.14 -18.72
CA ILE A 364 4.48 12.45 -18.87
C ILE A 364 3.99 12.98 -17.52
N TYR A 365 3.41 12.09 -16.70
CA TYR A 365 2.95 12.42 -15.34
C TYR A 365 4.09 13.00 -14.48
N ASP A 366 5.23 12.33 -14.45
CA ASP A 366 6.35 12.71 -13.60
C ASP A 366 6.95 14.06 -14.06
N VAL A 367 7.12 14.25 -15.38
CA VAL A 367 7.55 15.54 -15.95
C VAL A 367 6.61 16.69 -15.55
N PHE A 368 5.30 16.48 -15.67
CA PHE A 368 4.32 17.49 -15.33
C PHE A 368 4.34 17.82 -13.83
N TRP A 369 4.26 16.82 -12.96
CA TRP A 369 4.14 17.05 -11.51
C TRP A 369 5.44 17.46 -10.84
N VAL A 370 6.60 17.16 -11.42
CA VAL A 370 7.91 17.56 -10.88
C VAL A 370 8.35 18.92 -11.39
N PHE A 371 8.16 19.24 -12.68
CA PHE A 371 8.67 20.50 -13.24
C PHE A 371 7.61 21.61 -13.32
N ALA A 372 6.31 21.30 -13.46
CA ALA A 372 5.30 22.34 -13.65
C ALA A 372 4.69 22.84 -12.33
N THR A 373 4.73 22.07 -11.24
CA THR A 373 4.04 22.39 -9.98
C THR A 373 4.80 21.94 -8.73
N ASP A 374 4.67 22.65 -7.61
CA ASP A 374 5.25 22.24 -6.31
C ASP A 374 4.41 21.18 -5.55
N VAL A 375 3.42 20.60 -6.21
CA VAL A 375 2.43 19.71 -5.58
C VAL A 375 3.08 18.43 -5.08
N MET A 376 3.88 17.77 -5.92
CA MET A 376 4.57 16.53 -5.57
C MET A 376 5.54 16.73 -4.40
N THR A 377 6.31 17.82 -4.41
CA THR A 377 7.28 18.12 -3.36
C THR A 377 6.60 18.50 -2.04
N THR A 378 5.46 19.17 -2.08
CA THR A 378 4.70 19.55 -0.87
C THR A 378 4.10 18.31 -0.21
N VAL A 379 3.53 17.40 -1.00
CA VAL A 379 2.98 16.13 -0.50
C VAL A 379 4.08 15.22 0.04
N ALA A 380 5.20 15.11 -0.68
CA ALA A 380 6.32 14.27 -0.27
C ALA A 380 6.94 14.73 1.07
N LYS A 381 7.05 16.04 1.31
CA LYS A 381 7.51 16.59 2.60
C LYS A 381 6.48 16.44 3.72
N GLY A 382 5.20 16.31 3.39
CA GLY A 382 4.11 16.17 4.36
C GLY A 382 3.94 14.76 4.93
N ILE A 383 4.59 13.75 4.33
CA ILE A 383 4.45 12.34 4.72
C ILE A 383 5.82 11.77 5.09
N ASP A 384 6.00 11.51 6.38
CA ASP A 384 7.13 10.73 6.91
C ASP A 384 6.68 9.27 7.09
N ALA A 385 6.78 8.48 6.02
CA ALA A 385 6.29 7.09 5.97
C ALA A 385 7.24 6.19 5.17
N PRO A 386 7.14 4.85 5.31
CA PRO A 386 7.99 3.90 4.59
C PRO A 386 7.61 3.74 3.11
N ILE A 387 7.72 4.84 2.38
CA ILE A 387 7.37 4.99 0.96
C ILE A 387 8.60 5.25 0.06
N LEU A 388 9.79 5.29 0.67
CA LEU A 388 11.07 5.59 0.02
C LEU A 388 12.18 4.75 0.68
N LEU A 389 13.20 4.36 -0.09
CA LEU A 389 14.41 3.75 0.43
C LEU A 389 15.42 4.83 0.78
N MET A 390 16.10 4.68 1.92
CA MET A 390 17.00 5.66 2.49
C MET A 390 18.34 5.05 2.88
N PHE A 391 19.43 5.58 2.32
CA PHE A 391 20.77 5.19 2.74
C PHE A 391 21.57 6.41 3.21
N PRO A 392 22.22 6.36 4.38
CA PRO A 392 22.99 7.48 4.91
C PRO A 392 24.16 7.87 3.99
N GLN A 393 24.26 9.16 3.67
CA GLN A 393 25.32 9.74 2.83
C GLN A 393 26.56 10.15 3.63
N ASP A 394 26.43 10.42 4.93
CA ASP A 394 27.54 10.87 5.78
C ASP A 394 28.11 9.71 6.62
N LEU A 395 28.10 8.48 6.07
CA LEU A 395 28.44 7.26 6.83
C LEU A 395 29.89 7.28 7.33
N PHE A 396 30.82 7.82 6.53
CA PHE A 396 32.24 7.85 6.89
C PHE A 396 32.58 9.04 7.79
N GLN A 397 31.80 10.13 7.73
CA GLN A 397 32.00 11.31 8.58
C GLN A 397 31.36 11.17 9.97
N ASN A 398 30.11 10.70 10.05
CA ASN A 398 29.31 10.71 11.28
C ASN A 398 29.09 9.30 11.87
N GLY A 399 29.60 8.26 11.21
CA GLY A 399 29.44 6.86 11.62
C GLY A 399 28.03 6.31 11.36
N TRP A 400 27.82 5.03 11.68
CA TRP A 400 26.61 4.27 11.35
C TRP A 400 25.33 4.76 12.06
N LEU A 401 25.46 5.33 13.26
CA LEU A 401 24.33 5.63 14.16
C LEU A 401 23.86 7.09 14.13
N ASN A 402 24.71 8.03 13.69
CA ASN A 402 24.45 9.48 13.79
C ASN A 402 24.41 10.20 12.43
N ALA A 403 24.25 9.47 11.32
CA ALA A 403 24.15 10.08 10.00
C ALA A 403 22.82 10.83 9.82
N ASN A 404 22.90 12.12 9.48
CA ASN A 404 21.72 12.99 9.33
C ASN A 404 21.25 13.12 7.88
N LYS A 405 22.16 13.03 6.90
CA LYS A 405 21.81 13.09 5.47
C LYS A 405 21.63 11.71 4.89
N HIS A 406 20.56 11.54 4.13
CA HIS A 406 20.19 10.27 3.49
C HIS A 406 19.97 10.50 1.99
N GLY A 407 20.55 9.63 1.17
CA GLY A 407 20.14 9.46 -0.21
C GLY A 407 18.77 8.79 -0.23
N MET A 408 17.89 9.22 -1.15
CA MET A 408 16.52 8.73 -1.23
C MET A 408 16.25 8.14 -2.61
N LEU A 409 15.50 7.05 -2.66
CA LEU A 409 14.99 6.46 -3.90
C LEU A 409 13.51 6.11 -3.72
N GLY A 410 12.66 6.55 -4.64
CA GLY A 410 11.22 6.32 -4.55
C GLY A 410 10.86 4.86 -4.84
N LEU A 411 9.94 4.28 -4.06
CA LEU A 411 9.45 2.91 -4.33
C LEU A 411 8.75 2.81 -5.69
N GLY A 412 8.12 3.90 -6.16
CA GLY A 412 7.51 3.97 -7.49
C GLY A 412 8.52 3.73 -8.61
N ASP A 413 9.75 4.21 -8.45
CA ASP A 413 10.85 4.06 -9.42
C ASP A 413 11.39 2.63 -9.48
N ILE A 414 11.04 1.79 -8.50
CA ILE A 414 11.40 0.37 -8.44
C ILE A 414 10.23 -0.47 -8.93
N VAL A 415 9.04 -0.25 -8.36
CA VAL A 415 7.84 -1.06 -8.60
C VAL A 415 7.34 -0.91 -10.03
N ILE A 416 7.24 0.32 -10.55
CA ILE A 416 6.64 0.54 -11.88
C ILE A 416 7.49 -0.11 -12.99
N PRO A 417 8.81 0.16 -13.11
CA PRO A 417 9.64 -0.56 -14.06
C PRO A 417 9.72 -2.07 -13.74
N GLY A 418 9.73 -2.43 -12.45
CA GLY A 418 9.76 -3.82 -12.00
C GLY A 418 8.58 -4.67 -12.47
N ILE A 419 7.37 -4.11 -12.51
CA ILE A 419 6.18 -4.78 -13.05
C ILE A 419 6.34 -5.07 -14.56
N PHE A 420 6.96 -4.13 -15.31
CA PHE A 420 7.25 -4.33 -16.72
C PHE A 420 8.35 -5.40 -16.95
N VAL A 421 9.40 -5.40 -16.12
CA VAL A 421 10.42 -6.47 -16.11
C VAL A 421 9.78 -7.83 -15.80
N ALA A 422 8.87 -7.89 -14.83
CA ALA A 422 8.15 -9.12 -14.49
C ALA A 422 7.28 -9.63 -15.66
N LEU A 423 6.68 -8.73 -16.45
CA LEU A 423 5.97 -9.10 -17.68
C LEU A 423 6.92 -9.73 -18.71
N LEU A 424 8.09 -9.13 -18.93
CA LEU A 424 9.09 -9.67 -19.86
C LEU A 424 9.68 -10.99 -19.38
N HIS A 425 9.84 -11.18 -18.07
CA HIS A 425 10.26 -12.45 -17.49
C HIS A 425 9.23 -13.57 -17.77
N ARG A 426 7.94 -13.26 -17.65
CA ARG A 426 6.87 -14.21 -18.02
C ARG A 426 6.87 -14.51 -19.51
N PHE A 427 7.12 -13.51 -20.35
CA PHE A 427 7.24 -13.69 -21.79
C PHE A 427 8.44 -14.58 -22.18
N ASP A 428 9.62 -14.34 -21.60
CA ASP A 428 10.81 -15.18 -21.81
C ASP A 428 10.54 -16.64 -21.45
N ASN A 429 9.96 -16.88 -20.27
CA ASN A 429 9.62 -18.23 -19.84
C ASN A 429 8.55 -18.87 -20.73
N TYR A 430 7.54 -18.12 -21.18
CA TYR A 430 6.52 -18.60 -22.12
C TYR A 430 7.13 -19.02 -23.46
N VAL A 431 7.98 -18.17 -24.06
CA VAL A 431 8.66 -18.47 -25.33
C VAL A 431 9.64 -19.63 -25.17
N GLY A 432 10.35 -19.70 -24.03
CA GLY A 432 11.27 -20.78 -23.71
C GLY A 432 10.59 -22.15 -23.63
N THR A 433 9.40 -22.22 -23.04
CA THR A 433 8.63 -23.49 -22.95
C THR A 433 8.09 -24.00 -24.28
N LYS A 434 7.87 -23.12 -25.27
CA LYS A 434 7.35 -23.49 -26.59
C LYS A 434 8.42 -23.84 -27.63
N ARG A 435 9.69 -23.63 -27.33
CA ARG A 435 10.80 -23.83 -28.28
C ARG A 435 11.35 -25.25 -28.25
N GLU A 436 11.71 -25.76 -29.43
CA GLU A 436 12.57 -26.94 -29.55
C GLU A 436 13.96 -26.70 -28.97
N LYS A 437 14.60 -27.78 -28.49
CA LYS A 437 15.89 -27.80 -27.77
C LYS A 437 17.07 -27.08 -28.47
N ASN A 438 16.97 -26.75 -29.76
CA ASN A 438 18.05 -26.15 -30.57
C ASN A 438 17.91 -24.64 -30.87
N SER A 439 16.87 -23.95 -30.37
CA SER A 439 16.69 -22.51 -30.66
C SER A 439 17.35 -21.61 -29.59
N LYS A 440 18.11 -20.59 -30.01
CA LYS A 440 18.77 -19.61 -29.11
C LYS A 440 17.76 -19.02 -28.12
N SER A 441 18.05 -19.13 -26.82
CA SER A 441 17.25 -18.50 -25.75
C SER A 441 17.25 -16.98 -25.93
N ARG A 442 16.08 -16.36 -25.79
CA ARG A 442 15.94 -14.90 -25.80
C ARG A 442 15.86 -14.45 -24.35
N TYR A 443 16.64 -13.42 -24.00
CA TYR A 443 16.81 -12.94 -22.63
C TYR A 443 16.27 -11.51 -22.48
N TYR A 444 15.00 -11.27 -22.85
CA TYR A 444 14.42 -9.92 -22.78
C TYR A 444 14.36 -9.39 -21.33
N CYS A 445 14.12 -10.27 -20.35
CA CYS A 445 14.14 -9.93 -18.93
C CYS A 445 15.52 -9.41 -18.51
N ALA A 446 16.59 -10.17 -18.76
CA ALA A 446 17.95 -9.77 -18.38
C ALA A 446 18.38 -8.47 -19.06
N ILE A 447 18.05 -8.31 -20.34
CA ILE A 447 18.33 -7.07 -21.09
C ILE A 447 17.61 -5.88 -20.48
N THR A 448 16.37 -6.06 -20.01
CA THR A 448 15.60 -4.97 -19.38
C THR A 448 16.10 -4.65 -17.97
N VAL A 449 16.58 -5.63 -17.21
CA VAL A 449 17.26 -5.40 -15.93
C VAL A 449 18.55 -4.59 -16.13
N ILE A 450 19.32 -4.91 -17.17
CA ILE A 450 20.51 -4.12 -17.54
C ILE A 450 20.10 -2.71 -17.99
N ALA A 451 19.04 -2.58 -18.79
CA ALA A 451 18.50 -1.28 -19.19
C ALA A 451 18.08 -0.41 -17.99
N TYR A 452 17.44 -1.02 -16.98
CA TYR A 452 17.10 -0.35 -15.73
C TYR A 452 18.34 0.11 -14.97
N ALA A 453 19.36 -0.74 -14.84
CA ALA A 453 20.63 -0.38 -14.21
C ALA A 453 21.33 0.77 -14.95
N LEU A 454 21.34 0.75 -16.28
CA LEU A 454 21.86 1.85 -17.10
C LEU A 454 21.05 3.14 -16.90
N GLY A 455 19.72 3.04 -16.80
CA GLY A 455 18.87 4.19 -16.50
C GLY A 455 19.20 4.81 -15.14
N LEU A 456 19.40 4.01 -14.08
CA LEU A 456 19.85 4.49 -12.76
C LEU A 456 21.26 5.11 -12.80
N PHE A 457 22.15 4.57 -13.63
CA PHE A 457 23.48 5.18 -13.80
C PHE A 457 23.39 6.55 -14.47
N ILE A 458 22.53 6.69 -15.49
CA ILE A 458 22.27 7.97 -16.15
C ILE A 458 21.65 8.97 -15.16
N THR A 459 20.67 8.57 -14.35
CA THR A 459 20.07 9.48 -13.35
C THR A 459 21.13 10.02 -12.40
N MET A 460 22.02 9.16 -11.90
CA MET A 460 23.11 9.55 -11.01
C MET A 460 24.06 10.54 -11.69
N GLY A 461 24.50 10.24 -12.91
CA GLY A 461 25.39 11.13 -13.68
C GLY A 461 24.79 12.51 -13.91
N VAL A 462 23.49 12.57 -14.24
CA VAL A 462 22.82 13.84 -14.47
C VAL A 462 22.58 14.61 -13.16
N MET A 463 22.17 13.94 -12.08
CA MET A 463 22.03 14.58 -10.77
C MET A 463 23.36 15.15 -10.27
N HIS A 464 24.48 14.45 -10.51
CA HIS A 464 25.80 14.93 -10.14
C HIS A 464 26.20 16.18 -10.95
N TYR A 465 25.91 16.21 -12.25
CA TYR A 465 26.22 17.35 -13.11
C TYR A 465 25.39 18.60 -12.77
N PHE A 466 24.07 18.46 -12.61
CA PHE A 466 23.17 19.60 -12.37
C PHE A 466 23.05 20.00 -10.89
N LYS A 467 23.54 19.19 -9.95
CA LYS A 467 23.43 19.41 -8.49
C LYS A 467 22.00 19.66 -8.02
N ALA A 468 21.02 19.14 -8.76
CA ALA A 468 19.60 19.27 -8.51
C ALA A 468 18.96 17.89 -8.55
N ALA A 469 17.99 17.65 -7.68
CA ALA A 469 17.20 16.42 -7.71
C ALA A 469 16.39 16.38 -9.01
N GLN A 470 16.46 15.26 -9.72
CA GLN A 470 15.73 15.05 -10.96
C GLN A 470 14.81 13.83 -10.86
N PRO A 471 13.69 13.84 -11.59
CA PRO A 471 12.78 12.70 -11.65
C PRO A 471 13.50 11.46 -12.19
N ALA A 472 13.50 10.35 -11.45
CA ALA A 472 14.20 9.14 -11.87
C ALA A 472 13.49 8.46 -13.06
N LEU A 473 12.15 8.47 -13.10
CA LEU A 473 11.37 7.88 -14.20
C LEU A 473 11.67 8.54 -15.55
N LEU A 474 12.11 9.80 -15.56
CA LEU A 474 12.52 10.52 -16.77
C LEU A 474 13.56 9.74 -17.60
N TYR A 475 14.49 9.06 -16.94
CA TYR A 475 15.56 8.30 -17.58
C TYR A 475 15.31 6.78 -17.56
N LEU A 476 14.62 6.28 -16.55
CA LEU A 476 14.29 4.85 -16.43
C LEU A 476 13.27 4.39 -17.48
N VAL A 477 12.22 5.18 -17.72
CA VAL A 477 11.18 4.81 -18.70
C VAL A 477 11.75 4.65 -20.12
N PRO A 478 12.46 5.63 -20.70
CA PRO A 478 12.98 5.48 -22.07
C PRO A 478 13.97 4.33 -22.18
N THR A 479 14.87 4.14 -21.22
CA THR A 479 15.83 3.03 -21.24
C THR A 479 15.13 1.67 -21.17
N CYS A 480 14.18 1.50 -20.24
CA CYS A 480 13.42 0.25 -20.06
C CYS A 480 12.48 -0.08 -21.23
N LEU A 481 12.03 0.92 -22.01
CA LEU A 481 11.18 0.68 -23.19
C LEU A 481 11.99 0.50 -24.47
N PHE A 482 12.95 1.40 -24.73
CA PHE A 482 13.66 1.41 -26.00
C PHE A 482 14.66 0.27 -26.14
N ILE A 483 15.40 -0.10 -25.09
CA ILE A 483 16.43 -1.14 -25.19
C ILE A 483 15.83 -2.52 -25.53
N PRO A 484 14.77 -3.00 -24.83
CA PRO A 484 14.15 -4.28 -25.18
C PRO A 484 13.45 -4.25 -26.53
N LEU A 485 12.85 -3.11 -26.91
CA LEU A 485 12.19 -2.94 -28.19
C LEU A 485 13.18 -2.93 -29.35
N LEU A 486 14.32 -2.26 -29.20
CA LEU A 486 15.42 -2.28 -30.16
C LEU A 486 16.00 -3.69 -30.29
N THR A 487 16.20 -4.39 -29.18
CA THR A 487 16.62 -5.80 -29.21
C THR A 487 15.62 -6.67 -29.97
N ALA A 488 14.32 -6.47 -29.77
CA ALA A 488 13.28 -7.18 -30.49
C ALA A 488 13.30 -6.85 -32.00
N ALA A 489 13.43 -5.57 -32.36
CA ALA A 489 13.52 -5.13 -33.75
C ALA A 489 14.74 -5.73 -34.46
N VAL A 490 15.92 -5.67 -33.83
CA VAL A 490 17.16 -6.29 -34.31
C VAL A 490 16.95 -7.80 -34.50
N THR A 491 16.39 -8.48 -33.50
CA THR A 491 16.14 -9.92 -33.59
C THR A 491 15.20 -10.28 -34.74
N ILE A 492 14.18 -9.46 -35.01
CA ILE A 492 13.24 -9.65 -36.13
C ILE A 492 13.91 -9.41 -37.48
N VAL A 493 14.79 -8.41 -37.58
CA VAL A 493 15.50 -8.09 -38.84
C VAL A 493 16.53 -9.17 -39.21
N PHE A 494 17.11 -9.86 -38.23
CA PHE A 494 18.08 -10.94 -38.44
C PHE A 494 17.45 -12.34 -38.55
N LEU A 495 16.12 -12.45 -38.48
CA LEU A 495 15.32 -13.67 -38.68
C LEU A 495 14.64 -13.62 -40.05
#